data_AF-A0A7T0E0G8-F1
#
_entry.id   AF-A0A7T0E0G8-F1
#
_cell.length_a   1.000
_cell.length_b   1.000
_cell.length_c   1.000
_cell.angle_alpha   90.00
_cell.angle_beta   90.00
_cell.angle_gamma   90.00
#
_symmetry.space_group_name_H-M   'P 1'
#
loop_
_entity.id
_entity.type
_entity.pdbx_description
1 polymer ?
#
loop_
_entity_poly.entity_id
_entity_poly.type
_entity_poly.pdbx_seq_one_letter_code
_entity_poly.pdbx_strand_id
1 'polypeptide(L)'
;MLCKIPYQEEGTRERYEYVLTAKGRSLAPILISMMEWGHKNILHDTPHIVLSDKESGEVLRSAFVTACGKVVDPKNVQISVCDSQFGKKL
;
A
#
# COMPACT_ATOMS: atom_id res chain seq x y z
N MET A 1 -5.34 -9.15 -2.89
CA MET A 1 -5.86 -10.33 -3.60
C MET A 1 -4.96 -11.51 -3.28
N LEU A 2 -5.56 -12.63 -2.89
CA LEU A 2 -4.86 -13.80 -2.40
C LEU A 2 -5.01 -14.94 -3.41
N CYS A 3 -3.99 -15.78 -3.53
CA CYS A 3 -4.07 -17.05 -4.24
C CYS A 3 -4.18 -18.16 -3.19
N LYS A 4 -5.05 -19.13 -3.45
CA LYS A 4 -5.25 -20.30 -2.59
C LYS A 4 -4.42 -21.45 -3.15
N ILE A 5 -3.44 -21.92 -2.40
CA ILE A 5 -2.56 -23.04 -2.79
C ILE A 5 -2.69 -24.19 -1.79
N PRO A 6 -2.61 -25.45 -2.21
CA PRO A 6 -2.57 -26.58 -1.29
C PRO A 6 -1.25 -26.54 -0.49
N TYR A 7 -1.35 -26.86 0.80
CA TYR A 7 -0.23 -26.93 1.74
C TYR A 7 -0.42 -28.16 2.65
N GLN A 8 0.64 -28.93 2.85
CA GLN A 8 0.61 -30.11 3.71
C GLN A 8 1.95 -30.22 4.43
N GLU A 9 1.93 -30.17 5.76
CA GLU A 9 3.07 -30.58 6.58
C GLU A 9 3.17 -32.10 6.59
N GLU A 10 4.39 -32.64 6.60
CA GLU A 10 4.62 -34.09 6.60
C GLU A 10 3.82 -34.79 7.71
N GLY A 11 3.07 -35.82 7.33
CA GLY A 11 2.22 -36.59 8.25
C GLY A 11 0.88 -35.94 8.64
N THR A 12 0.53 -34.77 8.08
CA THR A 12 -0.72 -34.06 8.40
C THR A 12 -1.74 -34.10 7.24
N ARG A 13 -3.00 -33.71 7.53
CA ARG A 13 -4.05 -33.54 6.50
C ARG A 13 -3.77 -32.29 5.67
N GLU A 14 -3.99 -32.38 4.36
CA GLU A 14 -3.93 -31.26 3.42
C GLU A 14 -4.80 -30.07 3.87
N ARG A 15 -4.21 -28.88 3.85
CA ARG A 15 -4.83 -27.57 4.12
C ARG A 15 -4.57 -26.64 2.94
N TYR A 16 -5.07 -25.41 3.07
CA TYR A 16 -4.82 -24.37 2.08
C TYR A 16 -4.10 -23.19 2.71
N GLU A 17 -3.08 -22.72 2.02
CA GLU A 17 -2.38 -21.47 2.31
C GLU A 17 -2.91 -20.36 1.39
N TYR A 18 -3.00 -19.14 1.92
CA TYR A 18 -3.43 -17.96 1.18
C TYR A 18 -2.26 -17.00 0.97
N VAL A 19 -1.64 -17.08 -0.19
CA VAL A 19 -0.45 -16.30 -0.52
C VAL A 19 -0.80 -14.99 -1.21
N LEU A 20 -0.06 -13.93 -0.87
CA LEU A 20 -0.22 -12.62 -1.51
C LEU A 20 0.23 -12.65 -2.97
N THR A 21 -0.68 -12.30 -3.87
CA THR A 21 -0.35 -12.08 -5.29
C THR A 21 0.31 -10.72 -5.49
N ALA A 22 0.89 -10.46 -6.67
CA ALA A 22 1.40 -9.14 -7.03
C ALA A 22 0.34 -8.03 -6.85
N LYS A 23 -0.90 -8.29 -7.28
CA LYS A 23 -2.06 -7.39 -7.07
C LYS A 23 -2.44 -7.26 -5.59
N GLY A 24 -2.19 -8.28 -4.77
CA GLY A 24 -2.34 -8.17 -3.31
C GLY A 24 -1.28 -7.28 -2.68
N ARG A 25 -0.02 -7.45 -3.08
CA ARG A 25 1.10 -6.63 -2.58
C ARG A 25 0.96 -5.17 -2.99
N SER A 26 0.41 -4.89 -4.17
CA SER A 26 0.17 -3.51 -4.63
C SER A 26 -0.87 -2.74 -3.80
N LEU A 27 -1.57 -3.38 -2.86
CA LEU A 27 -2.49 -2.71 -1.92
C LEU A 27 -1.78 -2.10 -0.71
N ALA A 28 -0.48 -2.37 -0.51
CA ALA A 28 0.26 -1.88 0.65
C ALA A 28 0.11 -0.36 0.89
N PRO A 29 0.19 0.53 -0.12
CA PRO A 29 0.02 1.97 0.11
C PRO A 29 -1.35 2.32 0.72
N ILE A 30 -2.42 1.64 0.30
CA ILE A 30 -3.78 1.89 0.80
C ILE A 30 -3.88 1.50 2.27
N LEU A 31 -3.38 0.32 2.62
CA LEU A 31 -3.38 -0.18 4.00
C LEU A 31 -2.56 0.73 4.92
N ILE A 32 -1.41 1.21 4.44
CA ILE A 32 -0.57 2.17 5.15
C ILE A 32 -1.29 3.50 5.37
N SER A 33 -1.93 4.07 4.34
CA SER A 33 -2.69 5.32 4.50
C SER A 33 -3.85 5.19 5.49
N MET A 34 -4.54 4.03 5.50
CA MET A 34 -5.58 3.76 6.49
C MET A 34 -5.03 3.70 7.92
N MET A 35 -3.87 3.06 8.10
CA MET A 35 -3.18 3.00 9.39
C MET A 35 -2.77 4.39 9.88
N GLU A 36 -2.14 5.20 9.02
CA GLU A 36 -1.76 6.59 9.35
C GLU A 36 -2.99 7.44 9.73
N TRP A 37 -4.09 7.30 8.99
CA TRP A 37 -5.34 7.98 9.32
C TRP A 37 -5.89 7.55 10.68
N GLY A 38 -5.90 6.25 10.97
CA GLY A 38 -6.36 5.72 12.27
C GLY A 38 -5.48 6.21 13.42
N HIS A 39 -4.17 6.25 13.21
CA HIS A 39 -3.24 6.79 14.19
C HIS A 39 -3.52 8.26 14.50
N LYS A 40 -3.73 9.09 13.47
CA LYS A 40 -4.00 10.53 13.65
C LYS A 40 -5.36 10.83 14.31
N ASN A 41 -6.39 10.03 14.04
CA ASN A 41 -7.78 10.41 14.35
C ASN A 41 -8.46 9.53 15.42
N ILE A 42 -7.96 8.32 15.68
CA ILE A 42 -8.59 7.37 16.61
C ILE A 42 -7.71 7.16 17.84
N LEU A 43 -6.39 7.08 17.66
CA LEU A 43 -5.47 6.91 18.77
C LEU A 43 -5.20 8.26 19.44
N HIS A 44 -5.54 8.36 20.73
CA HIS A 44 -5.34 9.57 21.54
C HIS A 44 -3.99 9.54 22.29
N ASP A 45 -3.23 8.45 22.14
CA ASP A 45 -1.94 8.20 22.77
C ASP A 45 -0.87 7.94 21.69
N THR A 46 0.39 7.79 22.10
CA THR A 46 1.56 7.48 21.28
C THR A 46 1.32 6.34 20.28
N PRO A 47 1.86 6.43 19.05
CA PRO A 47 1.68 5.41 18.02
C PRO A 47 2.17 4.04 18.49
N HIS A 48 1.27 3.06 18.54
CA HIS A 48 1.63 1.67 18.83
C HIS A 48 2.34 0.97 17.65
N ILE A 49 2.29 1.57 16.45
CA ILE A 49 2.92 1.05 15.23
C ILE A 49 3.56 2.22 14.47
N VAL A 50 4.82 2.05 14.07
CA VAL A 50 5.58 3.04 13.30
C VAL A 50 6.21 2.34 12.09
N LEU A 51 6.13 2.97 10.92
CA LEU A 51 6.86 2.52 9.73
C LEU A 51 8.28 3.05 9.81
N SER A 52 9.26 2.17 9.65
CA SER A 52 10.67 2.54 9.62
C SER A 52 11.32 2.02 8.34
N ASP A 53 12.27 2.78 7.82
CA ASP A 53 13.18 2.28 6.80
C ASP A 53 14.08 1.20 7.41
N LYS A 54 14.22 0.07 6.72
CA LYS A 54 14.93 -1.08 7.26
C LYS A 54 16.45 -0.84 7.32
N GLU A 55 16.99 0.02 6.47
CA GLU A 55 18.43 0.28 6.39
C GLU A 55 18.85 1.40 7.34
N SER A 56 18.15 2.54 7.32
CA SER A 56 18.48 3.70 8.16
C SER A 56 17.83 3.67 9.54
N GLY A 57 16.72 2.94 9.70
CA GLY A 57 15.89 2.96 10.91
C GLY A 57 15.02 4.21 11.02
N GLU A 58 15.07 5.13 10.06
CA GLU A 58 14.31 6.38 10.10
C GLU A 58 12.81 6.12 9.97
N VAL A 59 12.02 6.91 10.70
CA VAL A 59 10.56 6.85 10.64
C VAL A 59 10.06 7.35 9.28
N LEU A 60 9.29 6.52 8.61
CA LEU A 60 8.68 6.81 7.33
C LEU A 60 7.32 7.51 7.51
N ARG A 61 7.01 8.38 6.55
CA ARG A 61 5.69 9.01 6.38
C ARG A 61 5.25 8.93 4.93
N SER A 62 3.95 8.77 4.68
CA SER A 62 3.41 8.84 3.34
C SER A 62 3.56 10.24 2.74
N ALA A 63 3.96 10.31 1.47
CA ALA A 63 4.14 11.55 0.74
C ALA A 63 3.77 11.37 -0.74
N PHE A 64 3.23 12.42 -1.36
CA PHE A 64 3.09 12.49 -2.80
C PHE A 64 4.42 12.98 -3.39
N VAL A 65 4.95 12.25 -4.37
CA VAL A 65 6.24 12.56 -4.98
C VAL A 65 6.08 12.62 -6.49
N THR A 66 6.56 13.70 -7.10
CA THR A 66 6.59 13.84 -8.57
C THR A 66 7.57 12.86 -9.19
N ALA A 67 7.48 12.64 -10.51
CA ALA A 67 8.45 11.83 -11.25
C ALA A 67 9.91 12.31 -11.10
N CYS A 68 10.13 13.59 -10.77
CA CYS A 68 11.44 14.18 -10.53
C CYS A 68 11.91 14.08 -9.07
N GLY A 69 11.18 13.39 -8.19
CA GLY A 69 11.55 13.21 -6.78
C GLY A 69 11.13 14.34 -5.84
N LYS A 70 10.45 15.38 -6.32
CA LYS A 70 9.94 16.46 -5.46
C LYS A 70 8.72 16.01 -4.66
N VAL A 71 8.77 16.20 -3.34
CA VAL A 71 7.63 16.00 -2.43
C VAL A 71 6.59 17.12 -2.62
N VAL A 72 5.31 16.74 -2.69
CA VAL A 72 4.16 17.63 -2.90
C VAL A 72 3.30 17.66 -1.64
N ASP A 73 3.01 18.87 -1.15
CA ASP A 73 2.03 19.08 -0.07
C ASP A 73 0.64 18.57 -0.52
N PRO A 74 -0.07 17.75 0.27
CA PRO A 74 -1.39 17.25 -0.08
C PRO A 74 -2.39 18.31 -0.57
N LYS A 75 -2.31 19.56 -0.07
CA LYS A 75 -3.20 20.65 -0.51
C LYS A 75 -2.98 21.08 -1.97
N ASN A 76 -1.81 20.75 -2.53
CA ASN A 76 -1.42 21.07 -3.90
C ASN A 76 -1.65 19.88 -4.85
N VAL A 77 -2.21 18.77 -4.35
CA VAL A 77 -2.57 17.63 -5.19
C VAL A 77 -3.90 17.91 -5.88
N GLN A 78 -3.93 17.72 -7.19
CA GLN A 78 -5.14 17.86 -8.00
C GLN A 78 -5.46 16.52 -8.66
N ILE A 79 -6.75 16.16 -8.66
CA ILE A 79 -7.27 15.03 -9.43
C ILE A 79 -7.78 15.59 -10.75
N SER A 80 -7.20 15.14 -11.85
CA SER A 80 -7.61 15.52 -13.21
C SER A 80 -8.03 14.29 -13.98
N VAL A 81 -9.07 14.41 -14.80
CA VAL A 81 -9.47 13.35 -15.74
C VAL A 81 -8.51 13.38 -16.92
N CYS A 82 -7.90 12.23 -17.24
CA CYS A 82 -7.16 12.09 -18.48
C CYS A 82 -8.16 11.70 -19.57
N ASP A 83 -8.63 12.68 -20.35
CA ASP A 83 -9.45 12.38 -21.52
C ASP A 83 -8.62 11.57 -22.51
N SER A 84 -8.98 10.30 -22.66
CA SER A 84 -8.38 9.38 -23.62
C SER A 84 -8.95 9.64 -25.02
N GLN A 85 -8.69 10.83 -25.57
CA GLN A 85 -8.93 11.10 -26.99
C GLN A 85 -7.70 10.74 -27.81
N PHE A 86 -7.41 9.44 -27.99
CA PHE A 86 -6.52 8.98 -29.07
C PHE A 86 -6.80 7.50 -29.41
N GLY A 87 -7.35 7.23 -30.61
CA GLY A 87 -7.18 5.92 -31.26
C GLY A 87 -8.39 5.14 -31.78
N LYS A 88 -9.46 5.77 -32.27
CA LYS A 88 -10.31 5.13 -33.31
C LYS A 88 -10.28 6.00 -34.56
N LYS A 89 -9.25 5.81 -35.39
CA LYS A 89 -9.31 6.14 -36.81
C LYS A 89 -9.79 4.89 -37.53
N LEU A 90 -10.94 5.00 -38.18
CA LEU A 90 -11.43 4.07 -39.21
C LEU A 90 -10.46 4.05 -40.39
#